data_AF-A0A316U615-F1
#
_entry.id   AF-A0A316U615-F1
#
_cell.length_a   1.000
_cell.length_b   1.000
_cell.length_c   1.000
_cell.angle_alpha   90.00
_cell.angle_beta   90.00
_cell.angle_gamma   90.00
#
_symmetry.space_group_name_H-M   'P 1'
#
loop_
_entity.id
_entity.type
_entity.pdbx_description
1 polymer ?
#
loop_
_entity_poly.entity_id
_entity_poly.type
_entity_poly.pdbx_seq_one_letter_code
_entity_poly.pdbx_strand_id
1 'polypeptide(L)'
;MYKEAHFQSTTHELLSIIKGSATLLLGGADEIASHLSSGSNSSSSTGDKSDEAGTWTTLDVSTGDVLLLPAGYSHRALQDRGGFTMIGSYPRNGKQWDSEFRQASS
;
A
#
# COMPACT_ATOMS: atom_id res chain seq x y z
N MET A 1 11.22 -5.47 3.19
CA MET A 1 10.12 -4.56 3.56
C MET A 1 10.13 -3.43 2.54
N TYR A 2 9.09 -3.33 1.70
CA TYR A 2 9.03 -2.33 0.63
C TYR A 2 8.90 -0.93 1.25
N LYS A 3 10.05 -0.26 1.39
CA LYS A 3 10.13 1.12 1.88
C LYS A 3 9.69 2.12 0.81
N GLU A 4 9.79 1.72 -0.45
CA GLU A 4 9.42 2.51 -1.63
C GLU A 4 8.01 2.15 -2.10
N ALA A 5 7.24 3.16 -2.51
CA ALA A 5 5.92 2.94 -3.09
C ALA A 5 6.04 2.24 -4.43
N HIS A 6 5.30 1.16 -4.58
CA HIS A 6 5.20 0.44 -5.83
C HIS A 6 3.75 0.00 -6.06
N PHE A 7 3.44 -0.28 -7.31
CA PHE A 7 2.16 -0.84 -7.72
C PHE A 7 2.38 -1.84 -8.86
N GLN A 8 1.36 -2.67 -9.06
CA GLN A 8 1.26 -3.58 -10.18
C GLN A 8 0.40 -2.92 -11.24
N SER A 9 0.91 -2.65 -12.44
CA SER A 9 0.16 -1.89 -13.45
C SER A 9 -0.93 -2.74 -14.11
N THR A 10 -0.71 -4.06 -14.19
CA THR A 10 -1.53 -4.96 -15.00
C THR A 10 -2.29 -6.03 -14.22
N THR A 11 -1.97 -6.26 -12.95
CA THR A 11 -2.56 -7.35 -12.15
C THR A 11 -3.08 -6.85 -10.81
N HIS A 12 -4.18 -7.45 -10.36
CA HIS A 12 -4.64 -7.32 -8.98
C HIS A 12 -3.72 -8.16 -8.10
N GLU A 13 -3.42 -7.66 -6.90
CA GLU A 13 -2.51 -8.31 -5.96
C GLU A 13 -3.25 -8.65 -4.67
N LEU A 14 -3.13 -9.91 -4.25
CA LEU A 14 -3.60 -10.35 -2.94
C LEU A 14 -2.41 -10.40 -1.99
N LEU A 15 -2.37 -9.52 -0.99
CA LEU A 15 -1.34 -9.51 0.04
C LEU A 15 -1.85 -10.27 1.28
N SER A 16 -1.13 -11.32 1.68
CA SER A 16 -1.42 -12.08 2.90
C SER A 16 -0.33 -11.85 3.94
N ILE A 17 -0.71 -11.40 5.14
CA ILE A 17 0.26 -11.10 6.21
C ILE A 17 0.48 -12.36 7.05
N ILE A 18 1.73 -12.84 7.08
CA ILE A 18 2.07 -14.13 7.71
C ILE A 18 2.87 -13.99 9.01
N LYS A 19 3.41 -12.81 9.29
CA LYS A 19 4.14 -12.53 10.54
C LYS A 19 4.16 -11.04 10.84
N GLY A 20 4.13 -10.70 12.14
CA GLY A 20 4.27 -9.33 12.64
C GLY A 20 3.06 -8.45 12.35
N SER A 21 3.24 -7.14 12.48
CA SER A 21 2.29 -6.10 12.11
C SER A 21 3.01 -4.91 11.47
N ALA A 22 2.27 -4.09 10.73
CA ALA A 22 2.79 -2.91 10.06
C ALA A 22 1.71 -1.84 9.91
N THR A 23 2.16 -0.61 9.64
CA THR A 23 1.29 0.43 9.09
C THR A 23 1.62 0.54 7.61
N LEU A 24 0.65 0.31 6.74
CA LEU A 24 0.75 0.50 5.30
C LEU A 24 0.19 1.86 4.91
N LEU A 25 0.79 2.47 3.89
CA LEU A 25 0.17 3.52 3.11
C LEU A 25 -0.36 2.91 1.81
N LEU A 26 -1.61 3.20 1.48
CA LEU A 26 -2.29 2.76 0.26
C LEU A 26 -2.70 3.99 -0.56
N GLY A 27 -2.47 3.96 -1.87
CA GLY A 27 -2.78 5.07 -2.76
C GLY A 27 -1.81 6.26 -2.65
N GLY A 28 -2.00 7.27 -3.52
CA GLY A 28 -1.16 8.47 -3.59
C GLY A 28 0.18 8.28 -4.31
N ALA A 29 0.79 9.41 -4.72
CA ALA A 29 2.18 9.49 -5.16
C ALA A 29 3.09 9.73 -3.94
N ASP A 30 4.38 9.38 -4.05
CA ASP A 30 5.36 9.46 -2.94
C ASP A 30 5.41 10.83 -2.23
N GLU A 31 4.99 11.90 -2.90
CA GLU A 31 5.00 13.27 -2.38
C GLU A 31 4.08 13.51 -1.18
N ILE A 32 2.94 12.83 -1.06
CA ILE A 32 2.05 13.05 0.10
C ILE A 32 2.55 12.27 1.32
N ALA A 33 3.26 11.17 1.07
CA ALA A 33 3.76 10.25 2.08
C ALA A 33 5.01 10.76 2.82
N SER A 34 5.81 11.64 2.21
CA SER A 34 6.98 12.27 2.84
C SER A 34 6.60 13.34 3.86
N HIS A 35 5.41 13.94 3.75
CA HIS A 35 4.89 14.93 4.71
C HIS A 35 4.16 14.30 5.91
N LEU A 36 3.76 13.03 5.82
CA LEU A 36 3.02 12.30 6.87
C LEU A 36 3.91 11.60 7.91
N SER A 37 5.23 11.58 7.74
CA SER A 37 6.16 11.10 8.77
C SER A 37 6.17 11.98 10.04
N SER A 38 5.48 13.12 10.00
CA SER A 38 5.24 14.00 11.14
C SER A 38 3.80 13.85 11.64
N GLY A 39 3.51 12.70 12.25
CA GLY A 39 2.40 12.49 13.20
C GLY A 39 1.00 12.96 12.80
N SER A 40 0.14 12.04 12.35
CA SER A 40 -1.30 12.15 12.62
C SER A 40 -1.97 10.77 12.60
N ASN A 41 -2.59 10.42 13.72
CA ASN A 41 -3.53 9.31 13.83
C ASN A 41 -4.78 9.65 13.01
N SER A 42 -5.04 8.95 11.91
CA SER A 42 -6.37 8.90 11.31
C SER A 42 -6.90 7.47 11.39
N SER A 43 -7.41 7.12 12.57
CA SER A 43 -8.31 5.99 12.72
C SER A 43 -9.58 6.27 11.90
N SER A 44 -9.86 5.39 10.95
CA SER A 44 -11.15 5.18 10.27
C SER A 44 -11.92 6.43 9.79
N SER A 45 -12.07 6.56 8.48
CA SER A 45 -13.35 7.03 7.95
C SER A 45 -13.60 6.46 6.55
N THR A 46 -14.67 5.68 6.45
CA THR A 46 -15.51 5.64 5.26
C THR A 46 -15.85 7.09 4.93
N GLY A 47 -15.21 7.66 3.91
CA GLY A 47 -15.30 9.10 3.65
C GLY A 47 -14.95 9.40 2.20
N ASP A 48 -15.99 9.40 1.36
CA ASP A 48 -16.03 10.11 0.10
C ASP A 48 -15.62 11.58 0.30
N LYS A 49 -14.47 11.97 -0.23
CA LYS A 49 -14.11 13.35 -0.56
C LYS A 49 -13.20 13.36 -1.79
N SER A 50 -13.82 13.68 -2.92
CA SER A 50 -13.18 14.08 -4.17
C SER A 50 -12.45 15.42 -3.99
N ASP A 51 -11.14 15.42 -4.15
CA ASP A 51 -10.32 16.54 -4.59
C ASP A 51 -9.12 15.92 -5.35
N GLU A 52 -8.70 16.50 -6.48
CA GLU A 52 -7.76 15.95 -7.49
C GLU A 52 -6.29 15.78 -7.01
N ALA A 53 -6.06 15.41 -5.75
CA ALA A 53 -4.82 14.84 -5.25
C ALA A 53 -5.12 13.39 -4.86
N GLY A 54 -4.69 12.44 -5.69
CA GLY A 54 -5.11 11.02 -5.65
C GLY A 54 -5.29 10.46 -4.24
N THR A 55 -6.47 9.91 -3.96
CA THR A 55 -6.88 9.36 -2.67
C THR A 55 -5.82 8.42 -2.10
N TRP A 56 -5.34 8.73 -0.90
CA TRP A 56 -4.42 7.89 -0.12
C TRP A 56 -5.03 7.64 1.27
N THR A 57 -4.64 6.52 1.90
CA THR A 57 -5.08 6.16 3.24
C THR A 57 -4.01 5.33 3.94
N THR A 58 -3.99 5.35 5.27
CA THR A 58 -3.15 4.47 6.07
C THR A 58 -3.97 3.32 6.65
N LEU A 59 -3.35 2.15 6.75
CA LEU A 59 -3.99 0.95 7.27
C LEU A 59 -3.01 0.20 8.17
N ASP A 60 -3.41 -0.02 9.43
CA ASP A 60 -2.71 -0.95 10.31
C ASP A 60 -3.11 -2.39 9.96
N VAL A 61 -2.11 -3.25 9.79
CA VAL A 61 -2.26 -4.66 9.41
C VAL A 61 -1.47 -5.55 10.35
N SER A 62 -1.91 -6.79 10.50
CA SER A 62 -1.37 -7.78 11.41
C SER A 62 -1.44 -9.18 10.81
N THR A 63 -0.76 -10.14 11.45
CA THR A 63 -0.75 -11.54 11.02
C THR A 63 -2.18 -12.08 10.93
N GLY A 64 -2.53 -12.64 9.76
CA GLY A 64 -3.88 -13.13 9.45
C GLY A 64 -4.70 -12.19 8.58
N ASP A 65 -4.33 -10.91 8.46
CA ASP A 65 -4.99 -9.98 7.56
C ASP A 65 -4.67 -10.30 6.08
N VAL A 66 -5.65 -10.07 5.22
CA VAL A 66 -5.54 -10.24 3.76
C VAL A 66 -6.10 -9.01 3.06
N LEU A 67 -5.34 -8.46 2.13
CA LEU A 67 -5.72 -7.29 1.34
C LEU A 67 -5.82 -7.69 -0.13
N LEU A 68 -6.83 -7.20 -0.82
CA LEU A 68 -6.90 -7.23 -2.28
C LEU A 68 -6.65 -5.81 -2.80
N LEU A 69 -5.54 -5.64 -3.51
CA LEU A 69 -5.15 -4.38 -4.14
C LEU A 69 -5.50 -4.44 -5.62
N PRO A 70 -6.31 -3.49 -6.13
CA PRO A 70 -6.52 -3.33 -7.56
C PRO A 70 -5.22 -3.03 -8.31
N ALA A 71 -5.19 -3.36 -9.61
CA ALA A 71 -4.10 -2.90 -10.47
C ALA A 71 -4.03 -1.36 -10.46
N GLY A 72 -2.82 -0.80 -10.44
CA GLY A 72 -2.56 0.64 -10.33
C GLY A 72 -2.58 1.19 -8.89
N TYR A 73 -2.96 0.39 -7.89
CA TYR A 73 -3.02 0.82 -6.50
C TYR A 73 -1.65 0.71 -5.83
N SER A 74 -1.05 1.87 -5.52
CA SER A 74 0.26 1.93 -4.86
C SER A 74 0.15 1.54 -3.39
N HIS A 75 1.21 0.90 -2.90
CA HIS A 75 1.36 0.65 -1.47
C HIS A 75 2.84 0.65 -1.03
N ARG A 76 3.06 1.01 0.23
CA ARG A 76 4.36 0.84 0.92
C ARG A 76 4.16 0.68 2.41
N ALA A 77 5.14 0.10 3.09
CA ALA A 77 5.14 0.04 4.53
C ALA A 77 5.77 1.30 5.14
N LEU A 78 5.05 1.94 6.06
CA LEU A 78 5.53 3.08 6.85
C LEU A 78 6.21 2.63 8.15
N GLN A 79 5.72 1.54 8.75
CA GLN A 79 6.26 1.01 10.00
C GLN A 79 6.28 -0.53 9.99
N ASP A 80 7.35 -1.12 10.51
CA ASP A 80 7.47 -2.55 10.82
C ASP A 80 7.40 -2.75 12.35
N ARG A 81 6.54 -3.66 12.80
CA ARG A 81 6.44 -4.06 14.20
C ARG A 81 6.51 -5.59 14.28
N GLY A 82 7.68 -6.12 14.64
CA GLY A 82 7.86 -7.55 14.91
C GLY A 82 8.29 -8.40 13.70
N GLY A 83 8.97 -7.80 12.71
CA GLY A 83 9.50 -8.54 11.56
C GLY A 83 8.40 -8.86 10.56
N PHE A 84 7.64 -7.84 10.19
CA PHE A 84 6.50 -7.91 9.29
C PHE A 84 6.86 -8.63 7.99
N THR A 85 6.12 -9.70 7.69
CA THR A 85 6.33 -10.54 6.52
C THR A 85 5.00 -10.79 5.83
N MET A 86 4.98 -10.70 4.50
CA MET A 86 3.80 -10.91 3.67
C MET A 86 4.11 -11.71 2.42
N ILE A 87 3.07 -12.29 1.83
CA ILE A 87 3.10 -13.00 0.56
C ILE A 87 2.18 -12.26 -0.42
N GLY A 88 2.74 -11.83 -1.55
CA GLY A 88 1.96 -11.39 -2.72
C GLY A 88 1.50 -12.59 -3.52
N SER A 89 0.22 -12.64 -3.84
CA SER A 89 -0.39 -13.67 -4.69
C SER A 89 -1.11 -13.02 -5.86
N TYR A 90 -0.97 -13.62 -7.03
CA TYR A 90 -1.54 -13.11 -8.28
C TYR A 90 -2.43 -14.17 -8.93
N PRO A 91 -3.49 -13.77 -9.66
CA PRO A 91 -4.38 -14.72 -10.34
C PRO A 91 -3.61 -15.64 -11.28
N ARG A 92 -3.95 -16.93 -11.27
CA ARG A 92 -3.43 -17.90 -12.24
C ARG A 92 -3.90 -17.47 -13.65
N ASN A 93 -2.96 -17.36 -14.58
CA ASN A 93 -3.15 -16.82 -15.94
C ASN A 93 -3.41 -15.30 -16.02
N GLY A 94 -3.15 -14.55 -14.93
CA GLY A 94 -3.07 -13.10 -15.01
C GLY A 94 -1.95 -12.63 -15.94
N LYS A 95 -1.99 -11.36 -16.35
CA LYS A 95 -0.84 -10.72 -17.00
C LYS A 95 0.38 -10.81 -16.07
N GLN A 96 1.58 -10.87 -16.65
CA GLN A 96 2.82 -10.94 -15.88
C GLN A 96 2.88 -9.74 -14.92
N TRP A 97 3.19 -10.02 -13.65
CA TRP A 97 3.33 -9.01 -12.62
C TRP A 97 4.56 -8.12 -12.91
N ASP A 98 4.41 -6.82 -12.69
CA ASP A 98 5.42 -5.79 -12.87
C ASP A 98 5.52 -4.92 -11.61
N SER A 99 6.72 -4.55 -11.20
CA SER A 99 6.91 -3.62 -10.09
C SER A 99 7.21 -2.25 -10.64
N GLU A 100 6.17 -1.44 -10.82
CA GLU A 100 6.31 -0.04 -11.21
C GLU A 100 6.41 0.84 -9.98
N PHE A 101 7.39 1.75 -10.00
CA PHE A 101 7.59 2.77 -8.99
C PHE A 101 6.98 4.08 -9.51
N ARG A 102 6.16 4.76 -8.70
CA ARG A 102 5.80 6.14 -9.05
C ARG A 102 7.02 7.02 -8.80
N GLN A 103 7.62 7.53 -9.86
CA GLN A 103 8.60 8.62 -9.72
C GLN A 103 7.87 9.88 -9.28
N ALA A 104 8.47 10.64 -8.36
CA ALA A 104 8.01 11.99 -8.04
C ALA A 104 8.04 12.84 -9.32
N SER A 105 6.94 13.50 -9.64
CA SER A 105 6.89 14.51 -10.69
C SER A 105 7.77 15.68 -10.28
N SER A 106 8.82 15.96 -11.07
CA SER A 106 9.76 17.08 -10.88
C SER A 106 9.10 18.45 -10.90
#